data_AF-A0A918GY65-F1
#
_entry.id   AF-A0A918GY65-F1
#
_cell.length_a   1.000
_cell.length_b   1.000
_cell.length_c   1.000
_cell.angle_alpha   90.00
_cell.angle_beta   90.00
_cell.angle_gamma   90.00
#
_symmetry.space_group_name_H-M   'P 1'
#
loop_
_entity.id
_entity.type
_entity.pdbx_description
1 polymer ?
#
loop_
_entity_poly.entity_id
_entity_poly.type
_entity_poly.pdbx_seq_one_letter_code
_entity_poly.pdbx_strand_id
1 'polypeptide(L)'
;MIQRAQYRVDRGVPYSQRAYYKDPQGRTYRTDCSGLVSMAWHLPTSATTWTLPNYSTQLASLDDLKPGDALNNINAHVVLFAGWTDSSHTVANIIEHARPT
;
A
#
# COMPACT_ATOMS: atom_id res chain seq x y z
N MET A 1 -7.99 3.71 -5.89
CA MET A 1 -6.94 2.98 -5.14
C MET A 1 -6.90 3.45 -3.68
N ILE A 2 -6.65 4.73 -3.44
CA ILE A 2 -6.64 5.36 -2.10
C ILE A 2 -7.85 4.99 -1.24
N GLN A 3 -9.08 5.05 -1.78
CA GLN A 3 -10.30 4.70 -1.03
C GLN A 3 -10.31 3.28 -0.47
N ARG A 4 -9.73 2.29 -1.18
CA ARG A 4 -9.64 0.92 -0.66
C ARG A 4 -8.66 0.84 0.50
N ALA A 5 -7.51 1.51 0.38
CA ALA A 5 -6.52 1.58 1.45
C ALA A 5 -7.12 2.26 2.69
N GLN A 6 -7.79 3.41 2.49
CA GLN A 6 -8.47 4.14 3.56
C GLN A 6 -9.56 3.30 4.24
N TYR A 7 -10.38 2.59 3.46
CA TYR A 7 -11.41 1.68 4.00
C TYR A 7 -10.84 0.68 5.01
N ARG A 8 -9.63 0.14 4.77
CA ARG A 8 -9.00 -0.80 5.70
C ARG A 8 -8.45 -0.10 6.94
N VAL A 9 -7.84 1.07 6.77
CA VAL A 9 -7.30 1.87 7.88
C VAL A 9 -8.43 2.30 8.81
N ASP A 10 -9.55 2.80 8.27
CA ASP A 10 -10.72 3.24 9.04
C ASP A 10 -11.35 2.11 9.87
N ARG A 11 -11.17 0.85 9.42
CA ARG A 11 -11.67 -0.34 10.11
C ARG A 11 -10.73 -0.85 11.19
N GLY A 12 -9.57 -0.23 11.38
CA GLY A 12 -8.61 -0.60 12.42
C GLY A 12 -8.14 -2.05 12.31
N VAL A 13 -8.02 -2.60 11.09
CA VAL A 13 -7.63 -4.00 10.89
C VAL A 13 -6.21 -4.21 11.44
N PRO A 14 -6.01 -5.10 12.44
CA PRO A 14 -4.69 -5.28 13.05
C PRO A 14 -3.63 -5.75 12.05
N TYR A 15 -2.37 -5.41 12.33
CA TYR A 15 -1.25 -5.92 11.54
C TYR A 15 -0.99 -7.39 11.84
N SER A 16 -0.85 -8.19 10.80
CA SER A 16 -0.39 -9.57 10.89
C SER A 16 0.13 -10.04 9.54
N GLN A 17 1.33 -10.61 9.57
CA GLN A 17 1.91 -11.27 8.40
C GLN A 17 1.26 -12.63 8.08
N ARG A 18 0.35 -13.13 8.92
CA ARG A 18 -0.30 -14.43 8.77
C ARG A 18 -1.80 -14.34 8.52
N ALA A 19 -2.43 -13.24 8.93
CA ALA A 19 -3.86 -13.07 8.79
C ALA A 19 -4.23 -12.39 7.46
N TYR A 20 -5.50 -12.54 7.09
CA TYR A 20 -6.08 -12.03 5.86
C TYR A 20 -7.40 -11.32 6.15
N TYR A 21 -7.76 -10.36 5.32
CA TYR A 21 -8.99 -9.58 5.44
C TYR A 21 -9.61 -9.30 4.07
N LYS A 22 -10.95 -9.32 4.01
CA LYS A 22 -11.72 -9.08 2.79
C LYS A 22 -11.85 -7.58 2.50
N ASP A 23 -11.60 -7.19 1.26
CA ASP A 23 -11.93 -5.86 0.76
C ASP A 23 -13.45 -5.71 0.55
N PRO A 24 -13.96 -4.51 0.23
CA PRO A 24 -15.39 -4.29 -0.01
C PRO A 24 -15.97 -5.10 -1.18
N GLN A 25 -15.12 -5.59 -2.08
CA GLN A 25 -15.49 -6.40 -3.24
C GLN A 25 -15.37 -7.91 -2.97
N GLY A 26 -15.05 -8.32 -1.73
CA GLY A 26 -14.96 -9.70 -1.29
C GLY A 26 -13.61 -10.38 -1.56
N ARG A 27 -12.63 -9.68 -2.15
CA ARG A 27 -11.28 -10.21 -2.38
C ARG A 27 -10.46 -10.14 -1.10
N THR A 28 -9.60 -11.13 -0.91
CA THR A 28 -8.91 -11.36 0.37
C THR A 28 -7.42 -11.03 0.24
N TYR A 29 -6.92 -10.19 1.13
CA TYR A 29 -5.52 -9.73 1.14
C TYR A 29 -4.91 -9.90 2.53
N ARG A 30 -3.59 -10.16 2.61
CA ARG A 30 -2.87 -10.22 3.90
C ARG A 30 -3.04 -8.92 4.67
N THR A 31 -3.07 -8.98 5.99
CA THR A 31 -3.22 -7.81 6.87
C THR A 31 -1.86 -7.21 7.21
N ASP A 32 -1.01 -6.99 6.20
CA ASP A 32 0.31 -6.40 6.37
C ASP A 32 0.56 -5.30 5.34
N CYS A 33 1.76 -4.71 5.34
CA CYS A 33 2.12 -3.61 4.45
C CYS A 33 1.86 -3.92 2.98
N SER A 34 2.39 -5.05 2.48
CA SER A 34 2.19 -5.49 1.10
C SER A 34 0.76 -5.87 0.75
N GLY A 35 0.01 -6.41 1.72
CA GLY A 35 -1.39 -6.72 1.55
C GLY A 35 -2.26 -5.47 1.46
N LEU A 36 -1.92 -4.38 2.15
CA LEU A 36 -2.60 -3.08 2.00
C LEU A 36 -2.42 -2.52 0.59
N VAL A 37 -1.19 -2.53 0.05
CA VAL A 37 -0.94 -2.08 -1.34
C VAL A 37 -1.62 -2.99 -2.36
N SER A 38 -1.55 -4.32 -2.17
CA SER A 38 -2.25 -5.28 -3.02
C SER A 38 -3.76 -5.04 -3.08
N MET A 39 -4.36 -4.73 -1.93
CA MET A 39 -5.78 -4.37 -1.84
C MET A 39 -6.06 -3.00 -2.47
N ALA A 40 -5.20 -1.99 -2.26
CA ALA A 40 -5.36 -0.67 -2.84
C ALA A 40 -5.39 -0.72 -4.38
N TRP A 41 -4.46 -1.47 -4.96
CA TRP A 41 -4.37 -1.76 -6.40
C TRP A 41 -5.39 -2.79 -6.88
N HIS A 42 -6.10 -3.45 -5.96
CA HIS A 42 -7.09 -4.48 -6.25
C HIS A 42 -6.51 -5.60 -7.12
N LEU A 43 -5.31 -6.06 -6.76
CA LEU A 43 -4.62 -7.15 -7.43
C LEU A 43 -5.43 -8.45 -7.34
N PRO A 44 -5.27 -9.39 -8.29
CA PRO A 44 -5.93 -10.69 -8.24
C PRO A 44 -5.41 -11.57 -7.08
N THR A 45 -4.22 -11.28 -6.57
CA THR A 45 -3.56 -12.01 -5.47
C THR A 45 -3.03 -11.04 -4.42
N SER A 46 -2.74 -11.56 -3.21
CA SER A 46 -2.03 -10.80 -2.18
C SER A 46 -0.53 -10.90 -2.40
N ALA A 47 0.03 -9.95 -3.16
CA ALA A 47 1.47 -9.85 -3.39
C ALA A 47 2.22 -9.52 -2.09
N THR A 48 3.53 -9.80 -2.09
CA THR A 48 4.47 -9.42 -1.03
C THR A 48 5.30 -8.22 -1.47
N THR A 49 6.06 -7.59 -0.57
CA THR A 49 7.01 -6.51 -0.95
C THR A 49 7.93 -6.95 -2.10
N TRP A 50 8.36 -8.22 -2.07
CA TRP A 50 9.19 -8.86 -3.07
C TRP A 50 8.52 -9.06 -4.43
N THR A 51 7.21 -9.34 -4.46
CA THR A 51 6.50 -9.66 -5.71
C THR A 51 5.64 -8.52 -6.24
N LEU A 52 5.48 -7.42 -5.49
CA LEU A 52 4.83 -6.19 -5.97
C LEU A 52 5.41 -5.64 -7.28
N PRO A 53 6.74 -5.67 -7.52
CA PRO A 53 7.31 -5.23 -8.80
C PRO A 53 6.75 -5.93 -10.03
N ASN A 54 6.20 -7.15 -9.90
CA ASN A 54 5.57 -7.87 -11.02
C ASN A 54 4.24 -7.25 -11.48
N TYR A 55 3.68 -6.31 -10.70
CA TYR A 55 2.40 -5.65 -10.97
C TYR A 55 2.54 -4.14 -11.18
N SER A 56 3.78 -3.65 -11.28
CA SER A 56 4.08 -2.21 -11.35
C SER A 56 5.23 -1.93 -12.32
N THR A 57 5.45 -0.66 -12.62
CA THR A 57 6.65 -0.19 -13.31
C THR A 57 7.41 0.74 -12.37
N GLN A 58 8.74 0.61 -12.34
CA GLN A 58 9.56 1.49 -11.52
C GLN A 58 9.60 2.90 -12.12
N LEU A 59 9.31 3.91 -11.31
CA LEU A 59 9.46 5.32 -11.69
C LEU A 59 10.94 5.73 -11.69
N ALA A 60 11.29 6.69 -12.54
CA ALA A 60 12.66 7.18 -12.66
C ALA A 60 13.01 8.16 -11.53
N SER A 61 12.04 8.94 -11.05
CA SER A 61 12.20 9.89 -9.94
C SER A 61 11.07 9.77 -8.92
N LEU A 62 11.35 10.23 -7.69
CA LEU A 62 10.30 10.47 -6.69
C LEU A 62 9.35 11.60 -7.15
N ASP A 63 9.82 12.55 -7.95
CA ASP A 63 8.99 13.64 -8.47
C ASP A 63 7.87 13.14 -9.40
N ASP A 64 8.02 11.94 -9.96
CA ASP A 64 7.01 11.33 -10.81
C ASP A 64 5.85 10.69 -10.03
N LEU A 65 5.95 10.63 -8.69
CA LEU A 65 4.97 9.99 -7.82
C LEU A 65 3.59 10.66 -7.94
N LYS A 66 2.57 9.82 -8.09
CA LYS A 66 1.16 10.19 -8.11
C LYS A 66 0.42 9.43 -7.02
N PRO A 67 -0.64 10.03 -6.42
CA PRO A 67 -1.46 9.34 -5.43
C PRO A 67 -1.94 7.98 -5.93
N GLY A 68 -1.59 6.92 -5.20
CA GLY A 68 -1.82 5.52 -5.59
C GLY A 68 -0.55 4.75 -5.95
N ASP A 69 0.58 5.40 -6.18
CA ASP A 69 1.87 4.74 -6.34
C ASP A 69 2.38 4.17 -5.02
N ALA A 70 3.39 3.30 -5.08
CA ALA A 70 3.98 2.67 -3.90
C ALA A 70 5.46 2.99 -3.76
N LEU A 71 5.87 3.30 -2.53
CA LEU A 71 7.27 3.36 -2.12
C LEU A 71 7.64 2.01 -1.54
N ASN A 72 8.35 1.18 -2.31
CA ASN A 72 8.64 -0.21 -1.96
C ASN A 72 10.14 -0.40 -1.67
N ASN A 73 10.50 -0.52 -0.39
CA ASN A 73 11.74 -1.17 -0.02
C ASN A 73 11.51 -2.69 -0.06
N ILE A 74 11.85 -3.28 -1.19
CA ILE A 74 11.52 -4.68 -1.56
C ILE A 74 11.84 -5.71 -0.45
N ASN A 75 12.88 -5.45 0.34
CA ASN A 75 13.37 -6.35 1.39
C ASN A 75 12.74 -6.13 2.78
N ALA A 76 11.96 -5.05 2.96
CA ALA A 76 11.59 -4.61 4.31
C ALA A 76 10.15 -4.11 4.43
N HIS A 77 9.74 -3.16 3.59
CA HIS A 77 8.51 -2.41 3.83
C HIS A 77 7.99 -1.72 2.58
N VAL A 78 6.67 -1.53 2.52
CA VAL A 78 6.01 -0.78 1.45
C VAL A 78 4.90 0.09 2.01
N VAL A 79 4.78 1.30 1.47
CA VAL A 79 3.70 2.24 1.79
C VAL A 79 3.05 2.74 0.51
N LEU A 80 1.77 3.12 0.59
CA LEU A 80 1.03 3.71 -0.52
C LEU A 80 1.17 5.24 -0.46
N PHE A 81 1.64 5.85 -1.53
CA PHE A 81 1.78 7.29 -1.64
C PHE A 81 0.39 7.95 -1.83
N ALA A 82 0.07 8.94 -1.01
CA ALA A 82 -1.21 9.66 -1.04
C ALA A 82 -1.09 11.11 -1.54
N GLY A 83 0.12 11.60 -1.79
CA GLY A 83 0.38 12.93 -2.33
C GLY A 83 1.44 13.70 -1.55
N TRP A 84 2.11 14.63 -2.20
CA TRP A 84 3.00 15.59 -1.55
C TRP A 84 2.19 16.58 -0.70
N THR A 85 2.76 17.06 0.41
CA THR A 85 2.11 18.08 1.26
C THR A 85 2.23 19.48 0.69
N ASP A 86 3.22 19.71 -0.17
CA ASP A 86 3.51 20.98 -0.81
C ASP A 86 4.24 20.76 -2.14
N SER A 87 4.47 21.84 -2.89
CA SER A 87 5.17 21.82 -4.18
C SER A 87 6.68 21.62 -4.09
N SER A 88 7.26 21.59 -2.90
CA SER A 88 8.70 21.32 -2.71
C SER A 88 9.03 19.82 -2.69
N HIS A 89 8.00 18.96 -2.61
CA HIS A 89 8.14 17.50 -2.59
C HIS A 89 9.09 16.99 -1.50
N THR A 90 9.12 17.68 -0.35
CA THR A 90 9.98 17.30 0.79
C THR A 90 9.25 16.41 1.80
N VAL A 91 7.93 16.55 1.89
CA VAL A 91 7.08 15.79 2.81
C VAL A 91 5.90 15.19 2.04
N ALA A 92 5.63 13.90 2.28
CA ALA A 92 4.57 13.15 1.62
C ALA A 92 3.55 12.62 2.63
N ASN A 93 2.27 12.67 2.23
CA ASN A 93 1.23 11.88 2.85
C ASN A 93 1.32 10.44 2.34
N ILE A 94 1.23 9.48 3.26
CA ILE A 94 1.23 8.05 2.95
C ILE A 94 0.07 7.34 3.63
N ILE A 95 -0.29 6.17 3.10
CA ILE A 95 -1.17 5.21 3.75
C ILE A 95 -0.38 3.93 3.98
N GLU A 96 -0.27 3.51 5.23
CA GLU A 96 0.36 2.26 5.64
C GLU A 96 -0.63 1.42 6.47
N HIS A 97 -0.43 0.10 6.47
CA HIS A 97 -1.17 -0.77 7.40
C HIS A 97 -0.72 -0.46 8.83
N ALA A 98 -1.62 -0.53 9.81
CA ALA A 98 -1.33 -0.23 11.21
C ALA A 98 0.03 -0.83 11.64
N ARG A 99 0.82 -0.10 12.40
CA ARG A 99 2.12 -0.63 12.86
C ARG A 99 1.89 -1.79 13.84
N PRO A 100 2.73 -2.84 13.81
CA PRO A 100 2.73 -3.83 14.88
C PRO A 100 2.93 -3.10 16.21
N THR A 101 2.01 -3.31 17.16
CA THR A 101 2.18 -2.88 18.55
C THR A 101 3.23 -3.71 19.26
#